data_AF-A0A818BKI0-F1
#
_entry.id   AF-A0A818BKI0-F1
#
_cell.length_a   1.000
_cell.length_b   1.000
_cell.length_c   1.000
_cell.angle_alpha   90.00
_cell.angle_beta   90.00
_cell.angle_gamma   90.00
#
_symmetry.space_group_name_H-M   'P 1'
#
loop_
_entity.id
_entity.type
_entity.pdbx_description
1 polymer ?
#
loop_
_entity_poly.entity_id
_entity_poly.type
_entity_poly.pdbx_seq_one_letter_code
_entity_poly.pdbx_strand_id
1 'polypeptide(L)'
;MLEDLGMDEEEGVIPLPNVNSAIFKKIIQWAAHHKDDPPPIEDNENLDHGKLFDLILAANYLDIKGLLDVTCKTVANMIKGKTPEEI
;
A
#
# COMPACT_ATOMS: atom_id res chain seq x y z
N MET A 1 -0.11 -28.57 -17.87
CA MET A 1 1.35 -28.35 -17.79
C MET A 1 1.54 -26.85 -17.71
N LEU A 2 2.44 -26.34 -16.86
CA LEU A 2 2.62 -24.90 -16.62
C LEU A 2 3.04 -24.11 -17.87
N GLU A 3 3.50 -24.82 -18.90
CA GLU A 3 3.90 -24.32 -20.21
C GLU A 3 2.76 -23.68 -21.04
N ASP A 4 1.49 -24.07 -20.82
CA ASP A 4 0.32 -23.49 -21.52
C ASP A 4 -0.10 -22.10 -20.97
N LEU A 5 0.53 -21.64 -19.89
CA LEU A 5 0.26 -20.32 -19.28
C LEU A 5 1.22 -19.22 -19.78
N GLY A 6 2.11 -19.52 -20.74
CA GLY A 6 3.05 -18.54 -21.30
C GLY A 6 4.06 -18.02 -20.26
N MET A 7 4.32 -18.79 -19.21
CA MET A 7 5.36 -18.48 -18.23
C MET A 7 6.69 -19.00 -18.78
N ASP A 8 7.20 -18.34 -19.82
CA ASP A 8 8.61 -18.47 -20.19
C ASP A 8 9.45 -17.93 -19.03
N GLU A 9 10.42 -18.71 -18.56
CA GLU A 9 11.31 -18.40 -17.42
C GLU A 9 12.30 -17.24 -17.71
N GLU A 10 11.99 -16.34 -18.63
CA GLU A 10 12.56 -15.00 -18.63
C GLU A 10 11.70 -14.13 -17.73
N GLU A 11 12.08 -14.04 -16.44
CA GLU A 11 11.50 -13.07 -15.49
C GLU A 11 11.66 -11.64 -16.05
N GLY A 12 10.69 -11.22 -16.85
CA GLY A 12 10.61 -9.87 -17.37
C GLY A 12 10.49 -8.89 -16.21
N VAL A 13 11.38 -7.89 -16.18
CA VAL A 13 11.29 -6.81 -15.18
C VAL A 13 10.00 -6.04 -15.41
N ILE A 14 9.11 -6.03 -14.40
CA ILE A 14 7.90 -5.22 -14.42
C ILE A 14 8.29 -3.76 -14.12
N PRO A 15 8.15 -2.82 -15.07
CA PRO A 15 8.46 -1.42 -14.81
C PRO A 15 7.37 -0.78 -13.94
N LEU A 16 7.78 -0.10 -12.86
CA LEU A 16 6.89 0.65 -11.96
C LEU A 16 7.21 2.15 -11.98
N PRO A 17 6.87 2.87 -13.06
CA PRO A 17 7.27 4.27 -13.23
C PRO A 17 6.64 5.23 -12.22
N ASN A 18 5.47 4.88 -11.67
CA ASN A 18 4.70 5.73 -10.76
C ASN A 18 4.97 5.48 -9.28
N VAL A 19 5.95 4.62 -8.97
CA VAL A 19 6.29 4.28 -7.58
C VAL A 19 7.81 4.38 -7.41
N ASN A 20 8.27 5.31 -6.59
CA ASN A 20 9.70 5.42 -6.30
C ASN A 20 10.17 4.28 -5.38
N SER A 21 11.48 4.01 -5.39
CA SER A 21 12.07 2.89 -4.64
C SER A 21 11.85 2.94 -3.14
N ALA A 22 11.79 4.13 -2.54
CA ALA A 22 11.56 4.30 -1.11
C ALA A 22 10.13 3.93 -0.71
N ILE A 23 9.14 4.27 -1.54
CA ILE A 23 7.74 3.89 -1.34
C ILE A 23 7.56 2.40 -1.63
N PHE A 24 8.11 1.90 -2.73
CA PHE A 24 8.03 0.49 -3.07
C PHE A 24 8.60 -0.41 -1.98
N LYS A 25 9.75 -0.03 -1.39
CA LYS A 25 10.33 -0.76 -0.25
C LYS A 25 9.37 -0.87 0.94
N LYS A 26 8.62 0.21 1.26
CA LYS A 26 7.61 0.16 2.33
C LYS A 26 6.44 -0.75 1.98
N ILE A 27 6.00 -0.74 0.72
CA ILE A 27 4.93 -1.61 0.24
C ILE A 27 5.33 -3.08 0.36
N ILE A 28 6.55 -3.44 -0.03
CA ILE A 28 7.07 -4.81 0.12
C ILE A 28 7.14 -5.21 1.59
N GLN A 29 7.60 -4.32 2.48
CA GLN A 29 7.60 -4.58 3.93
C GLN A 29 6.19 -4.82 4.47
N TRP A 30 5.24 -3.98 4.06
CA TRP A 30 3.83 -4.12 4.44
C TRP A 30 3.24 -5.44 3.96
N ALA A 31 3.44 -5.79 2.69
CA ALA A 31 2.92 -7.02 2.10
C ALA A 31 3.53 -8.27 2.74
N ALA A 32 4.83 -8.25 3.05
CA ALA A 32 5.50 -9.36 3.73
C ALA A 32 4.99 -9.55 5.17
N HIS A 33 4.63 -8.47 5.86
CA HIS A 33 4.03 -8.53 7.19
C HIS A 33 2.63 -9.15 7.15
N HIS A 34 1.78 -8.70 6.22
CA HIS A 34 0.37 -9.06 6.17
C HIS A 34 0.03 -10.25 5.26
N LYS A 35 1.03 -10.97 4.75
CA LYS A 35 0.82 -12.06 3.77
C LYS A 35 -0.17 -13.14 4.23
N ASP A 36 -0.23 -13.40 5.54
CA ASP A 36 -1.05 -14.44 6.16
C ASP A 36 -2.06 -13.85 7.18
N ASP A 37 -2.11 -12.53 7.31
CA ASP A 37 -2.91 -11.89 8.35
C ASP A 37 -4.38 -11.83 7.94
N PRO A 38 -5.31 -12.04 8.90
CA PRO A 38 -6.68 -11.63 8.68
C PRO A 38 -6.70 -10.11 8.45
N PRO A 39 -7.72 -9.58 7.73
CA PRO A 39 -7.85 -8.14 7.53
C PRO A 39 -7.71 -7.40 8.86
N PRO A 40 -6.84 -6.37 8.95
CA PRO A 40 -6.55 -5.73 10.23
C PRO A 40 -7.83 -5.17 10.87
N ILE A 41 -8.05 -5.56 12.13
CA ILE A 41 -9.26 -5.23 12.91
C ILE A 41 -9.12 -3.86 13.60
N GLU A 42 -7.89 -3.41 13.89
CA GLU A 42 -7.61 -2.10 14.52
C GLU A 42 -6.40 -1.36 13.91
N ASP A 43 -6.51 -0.02 13.94
CA ASP A 43 -5.72 0.97 13.20
C ASP A 43 -4.47 1.42 13.98
N ASN A 44 -3.44 0.56 14.13
CA ASN A 44 -2.20 0.98 14.77
C ASN A 44 -0.95 0.68 13.95
N GLU A 45 -1.07 0.76 12.63
CA GLU A 45 0.12 0.88 11.79
C GLU A 45 0.70 2.28 11.91
N ASN A 46 1.91 2.37 12.45
CA ASN A 46 2.66 3.60 12.57
C ASN A 46 3.22 4.00 11.19
N LEU A 47 2.33 4.47 10.33
CA LEU A 47 2.66 4.95 9.00
C LEU A 47 3.28 6.34 9.11
N ASP A 48 4.36 6.53 8.38
CA ASP A 48 5.04 7.82 8.25
C ASP A 48 4.11 8.82 7.55
N HIS A 49 3.55 9.77 8.32
CA HIS A 49 2.61 10.77 7.82
C HIS A 49 3.20 11.59 6.66
N GLY A 50 4.52 11.80 6.62
CA GLY A 50 5.20 12.52 5.54
C GLY A 50 5.17 11.79 4.19
N LYS A 51 4.79 10.51 4.16
CA LYS A 51 4.72 9.67 2.95
C LYS A 51 3.33 9.06 2.75
N LEU A 52 2.34 9.48 3.52
CA LEU A 52 1.02 8.87 3.51
C LEU A 52 0.32 9.04 2.16
N PHE A 53 0.41 10.22 1.55
CA PHE A 53 -0.14 10.46 0.21
C PHE A 53 0.52 9.59 -0.87
N ASP A 54 1.85 9.48 -0.86
CA ASP A 54 2.57 8.64 -1.81
C ASP A 54 2.21 7.16 -1.63
N LEU A 55 2.03 6.71 -0.39
CA LEU A 55 1.58 5.36 -0.08
C LEU A 55 0.16 5.09 -0.57
N ILE A 56 -0.77 6.04 -0.43
CA ILE A 56 -2.14 5.94 -0.96
C ILE A 56 -2.10 5.80 -2.48
N LEU A 57 -1.38 6.68 -3.17
CA LEU A 57 -1.28 6.67 -4.63
C LEU A 57 -0.65 5.38 -5.15
N ALA A 58 0.42 4.91 -4.50
CA ALA A 58 1.09 3.67 -4.88
C ALA A 58 0.25 2.43 -4.57
N ALA A 59 -0.46 2.40 -3.43
CA ALA A 59 -1.37 1.30 -3.09
C ALA A 59 -2.53 1.21 -4.09
N ASN A 60 -3.08 2.36 -4.50
CA ASN A 60 -4.09 2.41 -5.56
C ASN A 60 -3.52 1.98 -6.92
N TYR A 61 -2.31 2.42 -7.28
CA TYR A 61 -1.67 2.05 -8.55
C TYR A 61 -1.34 0.55 -8.65
N LEU A 62 -0.93 -0.07 -7.54
CA LEU A 62 -0.58 -1.49 -7.45
C LEU A 62 -1.77 -2.39 -7.07
N ASP A 63 -2.97 -1.82 -6.92
CA ASP A 63 -4.20 -2.51 -6.51
C ASP A 63 -4.07 -3.32 -5.20
N ILE A 64 -3.45 -2.72 -4.18
CA ILE A 64 -3.27 -3.34 -2.86
C ILE A 64 -4.35 -2.82 -1.92
N LYS A 65 -5.55 -3.40 -2.01
CA LYS A 65 -6.74 -2.96 -1.27
C LYS A 65 -6.51 -2.80 0.24
N GLY A 66 -5.83 -3.74 0.89
CA GLY A 66 -5.59 -3.68 2.34
C GLY A 66 -4.77 -2.45 2.75
N LEU A 67 -3.71 -2.15 2.01
CA LEU A 67 -2.88 -0.97 2.25
C LEU A 67 -3.61 0.33 1.91
N LEU A 68 -4.39 0.34 0.83
CA LEU A 68 -5.22 1.48 0.47
C LEU A 68 -6.26 1.79 1.56
N ASP A 69 -6.94 0.76 2.07
CA ASP A 69 -7.95 0.90 3.12
C ASP A 69 -7.32 1.46 4.41
N VAL A 70 -6.19 0.90 4.86
CA VAL A 70 -5.50 1.37 6.08
C VAL A 70 -5.05 2.82 5.92
N THR A 71 -4.40 3.16 4.81
CA THR A 71 -3.89 4.52 4.58
C THR A 71 -5.03 5.56 4.48
N CYS A 72 -6.15 5.22 3.83
CA CYS A 72 -7.33 6.08 3.78
C CYS A 72 -7.98 6.27 5.16
N LYS A 73 -8.08 5.20 5.96
CA LYS A 73 -8.55 5.27 7.34
C LYS A 73 -7.65 6.15 8.19
N THR A 74 -6.32 6.07 8.04
CA THR A 74 -5.39 6.96 8.76
C THR A 74 -5.70 8.42 8.48
N VAL A 75 -5.87 8.82 7.21
CA VAL A 75 -6.27 10.19 6.84
C VAL A 75 -7.63 10.57 7.45
N ALA A 76 -8.61 9.67 7.36
CA ALA A 76 -9.93 9.91 7.94
C ALA A 76 -9.86 10.13 9.46
N ASN A 77 -9.04 9.36 10.18
CA ASN A 77 -8.83 9.49 11.61
C ASN A 77 -8.08 10.78 11.98
N MET A 78 -7.21 11.31 11.10
CA MET A 78 -6.57 12.61 11.31
C MET A 78 -7.55 13.80 11.21
N ILE A 79 -8.68 13.61 10.52
CA ILE A 79 -9.74 14.62 10.32
C ILE A 79 -10.84 14.46 11.37
N LYS A 80 -11.11 13.22 11.81
CA LYS A 80 -12.18 12.88 12.73
C LYS A 80 -12.07 13.70 14.02
N GLY A 81 -13.14 14.45 14.32
CA GLY A 81 -13.23 15.25 15.54
C GLY A 81 -12.55 16.61 15.50
N LYS A 82 -11.92 16.99 14.37
CA LYS A 82 -11.39 18.34 14.13
C LYS A 82 -12.42 19.25 13.49
N THR A 83 -12.36 20.54 13.77
CA THR A 83 -13.15 21.55 13.04
C THR A 83 -12.52 21.87 11.68
N PRO A 84 -13.26 22.49 10.74
CA PRO A 84 -12.70 22.93 9.46
C PRO A 84 -11.47 23.83 9.57
N GLU A 85 -11.35 24.60 10.66
CA GLU A 85 -10.21 25.47 10.92
C GLU A 85 -8.97 24.72 11.45
N GLU A 86 -9.15 23.50 11.97
CA GLU A 86 -8.09 22.65 12.55
C GLU A 86 -7.54 21.61 11.56
N ILE A 87 -8.14 21.50 10.39
CA ILE A 87 -7.73 20.61 9.27
C ILE A 87 -6.81 21.39 8.34
#